data_AF-A0A944Z527-F1
#
_entry.id   AF-A0A944Z527-F1
#
_cell.length_a   1.000
_cell.length_b   1.000
_cell.length_c   1.000
_cell.angle_alpha   90.00
_cell.angle_beta   90.00
_cell.angle_gamma   90.00
#
_symmetry.space_group_name_H-M   'P 1'
#
loop_
_entity.id
_entity.type
_entity.pdbx_description
1 polymer ?
#
loop_
_entity_poly.entity_id
_entity_poly.type
_entity_poly.pdbx_seq_one_letter_code
_entity_poly.pdbx_strand_id
1 'polypeptide(L)'
;MKVLTLENFRHGIGSVGDLPIPFETVLNVSALVIILTFVFLKVSWKESVLVAEEAVLKSNPSILGRLFGLIILLLIVLPGVVSEEVAKTSISPLILWVFLWIGIPVLGLFFGDVYSKFNPLNLLNNNSPKPSSVYMASVLFLGLTWFELVWR
;
A
#
# COMPACT_ATOMS: atom_id res chain seq x y z
N MET A 1 -32.35 -7.56 -40.50
CA MET A 1 -31.08 -7.09 -39.90
C MET A 1 -30.99 -7.72 -38.52
N LYS A 2 -30.16 -8.75 -38.34
CA LYS A 2 -30.00 -9.44 -37.04
C LYS A 2 -29.20 -8.50 -36.14
N VAL A 3 -29.83 -7.97 -35.10
CA VAL A 3 -29.16 -7.24 -34.04
C VAL A 3 -28.22 -8.23 -33.36
N LEU A 4 -26.91 -8.03 -33.51
CA LEU A 4 -25.91 -8.78 -32.77
C LEU A 4 -25.93 -8.27 -31.33
N THR A 5 -26.65 -8.97 -30.46
CA THR A 5 -26.57 -8.75 -29.02
C THR A 5 -25.18 -9.20 -28.56
N LEU A 6 -24.44 -8.32 -27.88
CA LEU A 6 -23.19 -8.63 -27.18
C LEU A 6 -23.44 -9.49 -25.92
N GLU A 7 -24.45 -10.35 -25.96
CA GLU A 7 -24.80 -11.29 -24.89
C GLU A 7 -24.05 -12.58 -25.13
N ASN A 8 -22.77 -12.63 -24.76
CA ASN A 8 -22.06 -13.84 -24.30
C ASN A 8 -20.54 -13.60 -24.28
N PHE A 9 -20.07 -12.56 -23.57
CA PHE A 9 -18.81 -12.74 -22.85
C PHE A 9 -19.12 -13.64 -21.66
N ARG A 10 -19.15 -14.95 -21.90
CA ARG A 10 -19.05 -15.96 -20.84
C ARG A 10 -17.61 -15.95 -20.35
N HIS A 11 -17.17 -14.85 -19.72
CA HIS A 11 -16.09 -14.98 -18.75
C HIS A 11 -16.66 -15.95 -17.71
N GLY A 12 -16.11 -17.15 -17.55
CA GLY A 12 -16.69 -18.18 -16.67
C GLY A 12 -16.63 -17.82 -15.17
N ILE A 13 -16.45 -16.54 -14.84
CA ILE A 13 -16.14 -15.99 -13.52
C ILE A 13 -16.93 -14.67 -13.45
N GLY A 14 -18.11 -14.66 -12.83
CA GLY A 14 -18.94 -13.46 -12.67
C GLY A 14 -18.42 -12.53 -11.56
N SER A 15 -17.74 -13.11 -10.57
CA SER A 15 -17.08 -12.42 -9.48
C SER A 15 -15.81 -13.19 -9.09
N VAL A 16 -14.83 -12.51 -8.50
CA VAL A 16 -13.59 -13.13 -7.97
C VAL A 16 -13.88 -14.23 -6.94
N GLY A 17 -15.07 -14.21 -6.33
CA GLY A 17 -15.57 -15.25 -5.42
C GLY A 17 -16.22 -16.48 -6.09
N ASP A 18 -16.38 -16.51 -7.41
CA ASP A 18 -16.99 -17.64 -8.13
C ASP A 18 -15.99 -18.79 -8.38
N LEU A 19 -14.73 -18.62 -7.99
CA LEU A 19 -13.77 -19.72 -8.07
C LEU A 19 -14.21 -20.85 -7.12
N PRO A 20 -14.13 -22.13 -7.56
CA PRO A 20 -14.38 -23.28 -6.72
C PRO A 20 -13.20 -23.53 -5.76
N ILE A 21 -12.78 -22.49 -5.04
CA ILE A 21 -11.68 -22.52 -4.07
C ILE A 21 -12.16 -21.78 -2.82
N PRO A 22 -11.99 -22.35 -1.62
CA PRO A 22 -12.33 -21.68 -0.39
C PRO A 22 -11.62 -20.32 -0.26
N PHE A 23 -12.35 -19.27 0.11
CA PHE A 23 -11.81 -17.92 0.26
C PHE A 23 -10.62 -17.87 1.22
N GLU A 24 -10.67 -18.60 2.33
CA GLU A 24 -9.58 -18.73 3.29
C GLU A 24 -8.30 -19.29 2.67
N THR A 25 -8.42 -20.23 1.72
CA THR A 25 -7.25 -20.77 1.01
C THR A 25 -6.62 -19.68 0.14
N VAL A 26 -7.43 -18.91 -0.58
CA VAL A 26 -6.95 -17.79 -1.40
C VAL A 26 -6.25 -16.74 -0.53
N LEU A 27 -6.84 -16.40 0.61
CA LEU A 27 -6.29 -15.38 1.52
C LEU A 27 -4.96 -15.82 2.14
N ASN A 28 -4.87 -17.07 2.64
CA ASN A 28 -3.65 -17.62 3.21
C ASN A 28 -2.52 -17.77 2.17
N VAL A 29 -2.84 -18.26 0.97
CA VAL A 29 -1.84 -18.40 -0.11
C VAL A 29 -1.36 -17.03 -0.56
N SER A 30 -2.25 -16.03 -0.69
CA SER A 30 -1.88 -14.67 -1.05
C SER A 30 -0.92 -14.05 -0.01
N ALA A 31 -1.20 -14.22 1.28
CA ALA A 31 -0.32 -13.77 2.35
C ALA A 31 1.06 -14.43 2.28
N LEU A 32 1.10 -15.74 2.04
CA LEU A 32 2.35 -16.50 1.90
C LEU A 32 3.17 -16.01 0.70
N VAL A 33 2.55 -15.79 -0.46
CA VAL A 33 3.22 -15.29 -1.67
C VAL A 33 3.87 -13.93 -1.42
N ILE A 34 3.19 -13.03 -0.69
CA ILE A 34 3.75 -11.73 -0.32
C ILE A 34 5.00 -11.91 0.54
N ILE A 35 4.94 -12.76 1.58
CA ILE A 35 6.08 -13.04 2.46
C ILE A 35 7.25 -13.60 1.64
N LEU A 36 7.01 -14.60 0.79
CA LEU A 36 8.04 -15.19 -0.06
C LEU A 36 8.65 -14.17 -1.01
N THR A 37 7.86 -13.26 -1.59
CA THR A 37 8.35 -12.21 -2.49
C THR A 37 9.32 -11.28 -1.77
N PHE A 38 8.98 -10.83 -0.55
CA PHE A 38 9.88 -10.00 0.26
C PHE A 38 11.13 -10.75 0.71
N VAL A 39 11.01 -12.02 1.08
CA VAL A 39 12.17 -12.88 1.42
C VAL A 39 13.09 -13.04 0.20
N PHE A 40 12.52 -13.33 -0.97
CA PHE A 40 13.24 -13.48 -2.22
C PHE A 40 13.96 -12.18 -2.61
N LEU A 41 13.28 -11.03 -2.52
CA LEU A 41 13.87 -9.71 -2.71
C LEU A 41 15.03 -9.49 -1.75
N LYS A 42 14.84 -9.74 -0.45
CA LYS A 42 15.90 -9.57 0.57
C LYS A 42 17.12 -10.46 0.31
N VAL A 43 16.94 -11.67 -0.19
CA VAL A 43 18.03 -12.62 -0.46
C VAL A 43 18.74 -12.33 -1.78
N SER A 44 17.98 -12.01 -2.83
CA SER A 44 18.48 -11.86 -4.19
C SER A 44 19.04 -10.46 -4.45
N TRP A 45 18.46 -9.44 -3.83
CA TRP A 45 18.81 -8.04 -4.04
C TRP A 45 19.68 -7.52 -2.90
N LYS A 46 20.96 -7.89 -2.92
CA LYS A 46 21.93 -7.47 -1.88
C LYS A 46 22.57 -6.11 -2.14
N GLU A 47 22.67 -5.72 -3.41
CA GLU A 47 23.29 -4.46 -3.82
C GLU A 47 22.41 -3.79 -4.88
N SER A 48 22.25 -2.47 -4.76
CA SER A 48 21.55 -1.67 -5.76
C SER A 48 22.39 -1.55 -7.03
N VAL A 49 21.81 -1.94 -8.17
CA VAL A 49 22.47 -1.82 -9.49
C VAL A 49 22.59 -0.37 -9.95
N LEU A 50 21.72 0.53 -9.45
CA LEU A 50 21.54 1.88 -9.99
C LEU A 50 22.11 2.99 -9.10
N VAL A 51 22.32 2.73 -7.82
CA VAL A 51 22.73 3.76 -6.84
C VAL A 51 23.73 3.14 -5.87
N ALA A 52 24.95 3.70 -5.80
CA ALA A 52 26.01 3.21 -4.93
C ALA A 52 25.76 3.47 -3.43
N GLU A 53 24.88 4.43 -3.11
CA GLU A 53 24.57 4.80 -1.73
C GLU A 53 23.04 4.88 -1.55
N GLU A 54 22.49 3.96 -0.77
CA GLU A 54 21.06 3.96 -0.45
C GLU A 54 20.74 5.14 0.46
N ALA A 55 20.14 6.19 -0.11
CA ALA A 55 19.56 7.28 0.65
C ALA A 55 18.28 6.79 1.34
N VAL A 56 18.42 6.06 2.45
CA VAL A 56 17.29 5.67 3.29
C VAL A 56 16.69 6.94 3.88
N LEU A 57 15.49 7.30 3.41
CA LEU A 57 14.70 8.44 3.88
C LEU A 57 14.50 8.35 5.40
N LYS A 58 15.23 9.19 6.14
CA LYS A 58 15.16 9.25 7.60
C LYS A 58 14.48 10.53 8.04
N SER A 59 13.39 10.40 8.78
CA SER A 59 12.80 11.50 9.55
C SER A 59 13.08 11.33 11.02
N ASN A 60 13.06 12.41 11.79
CA ASN A 60 12.90 12.30 13.24
C ASN A 60 11.45 12.68 13.57
N PRO A 61 10.52 11.71 13.62
CA PRO A 61 9.15 12.00 14.01
C PRO A 61 9.16 12.51 15.45
N SER A 62 8.51 13.65 15.67
CA SER A 62 8.21 14.17 17.02
C SER A 62 7.55 13.08 17.87
N ILE A 63 7.67 13.14 19.20
CA ILE A 63 6.96 12.24 20.13
C ILE A 63 5.48 12.10 19.74
N LEU A 64 4.85 13.22 19.36
CA LEU A 64 3.46 13.27 18.90
C LEU A 64 3.26 12.49 17.60
N GLY A 65 4.19 12.62 16.66
CA GLY A 65 4.17 11.88 15.40
C GLY A 65 4.33 10.38 15.60
N ARG A 66 5.21 9.96 16.52
CA ARG A 66 5.38 8.54 16.88
C ARG A 66 4.13 7.97 17.51
N LEU A 67 3.50 8.69 18.44
CA LEU A 67 2.25 8.27 19.06
C LEU A 67 1.12 8.16 18.02
N PHE A 68 1.02 9.14 17.12
CA PHE A 68 0.05 9.12 16.03
C PHE A 68 0.27 7.94 15.08
N GLY A 69 1.52 7.67 14.71
CA GLY A 69 1.90 6.49 13.93
C GLY A 69 1.51 5.17 14.59
N LEU A 70 1.77 5.06 15.89
CA LEU A 70 1.38 3.88 16.67
C LEU A 70 -0.14 3.70 16.72
N ILE A 71 -0.90 4.78 16.89
CA ILE A 71 -2.38 4.74 16.84
C ILE A 71 -2.85 4.25 15.47
N ILE A 72 -2.28 4.75 14.37
CA ILE A 72 -2.62 4.30 13.02
C ILE A 72 -2.32 2.80 12.86
N LEU A 73 -1.14 2.34 13.30
CA LEU A 73 -0.77 0.93 13.25
C LEU A 73 -1.75 0.07 14.08
N LEU A 74 -2.12 0.55 15.26
CA LEU A 74 -3.08 -0.11 16.14
C LEU A 74 -4.46 -0.22 15.49
N LEU A 75 -4.94 0.84 14.85
CA LEU A 75 -6.22 0.86 14.11
C LEU A 75 -6.23 -0.09 12.92
N ILE A 76 -5.08 -0.38 12.32
CA ILE A 76 -4.97 -1.35 11.22
C ILE A 76 -4.96 -2.79 11.76
N VAL A 77 -4.17 -3.04 12.82
CA VAL A 77 -3.88 -4.40 13.31
C VAL A 77 -4.95 -4.92 14.27
N LEU A 78 -5.42 -4.10 15.22
CA LEU A 78 -6.35 -4.57 16.25
C LEU A 78 -7.65 -5.16 15.69
N PRO A 79 -8.31 -4.54 14.70
CA PRO A 79 -9.55 -5.12 14.17
C PRO A 79 -9.33 -6.50 13.57
N GLY A 80 -8.16 -6.79 13.01
CA GLY A 80 -7.84 -8.11 12.46
C GLY A 80 -7.39 -9.14 13.50
N VAL A 81 -7.07 -8.73 14.73
CA VAL A 81 -6.63 -9.62 15.82
C VAL A 81 -7.75 -9.89 16.82
N VAL A 82 -8.59 -8.89 17.10
CA VAL A 82 -9.61 -8.93 18.16
C VAL A 82 -11.00 -9.24 17.60
N SER A 83 -11.29 -8.80 16.38
CA SER A 83 -12.63 -8.89 15.78
C SER A 83 -12.63 -9.77 14.53
N GLU A 84 -13.70 -10.55 14.35
CA GLU A 84 -14.03 -11.22 13.07
C GLU A 84 -14.99 -10.36 12.24
N GLU A 85 -14.68 -9.06 12.14
CA GLU A 85 -15.49 -8.13 11.37
C GLU A 85 -15.27 -8.32 9.87
N VAL A 86 -16.37 -8.27 9.11
CA VAL A 86 -16.30 -8.29 7.65
C VAL A 86 -15.55 -7.05 7.17
N ALA A 87 -14.75 -7.17 6.11
CA ALA A 87 -13.92 -6.08 5.58
C ALA A 87 -14.69 -4.77 5.27
N LYS A 88 -16.01 -4.85 5.03
CA LYS A 88 -16.86 -3.68 4.76
C LYS A 88 -17.17 -2.84 5.99
N THR A 89 -17.08 -3.41 7.19
CA THR A 89 -17.40 -2.73 8.46
C THR A 89 -16.16 -2.38 9.26
N SER A 90 -15.04 -3.06 8.98
CA SER A 90 -13.77 -2.79 9.64
C SER A 90 -13.20 -1.41 9.28
N ILE A 91 -12.55 -0.77 10.24
CA ILE A 91 -11.82 0.49 10.03
C ILE A 91 -10.49 0.27 9.29
N SER A 92 -9.91 -0.94 9.33
CA SER A 92 -8.58 -1.21 8.75
C SER A 92 -8.52 -0.91 7.24
N PRO A 93 -9.48 -1.35 6.41
CA PRO A 93 -9.47 -1.03 4.98
C PRO A 93 -9.62 0.46 4.69
N LEU A 94 -10.37 1.21 5.51
CA LEU A 94 -10.48 2.66 5.36
C LEU A 94 -9.12 3.34 5.61
N ILE A 95 -8.43 2.95 6.68
CA ILE A 95 -7.11 3.52 7.01
C ILE A 95 -6.08 3.16 5.95
N LEU A 96 -6.06 1.92 5.45
CA LEU A 96 -5.12 1.49 4.40
C LEU A 96 -5.42 2.15 3.05
N TRP A 97 -6.63 1.98 2.52
CA TRP A 97 -6.97 2.36 1.15
C TRP A 97 -7.35 3.82 0.96
N VAL A 98 -7.89 4.47 1.98
CA VAL A 98 -8.31 5.86 1.85
C VAL A 98 -7.25 6.76 2.47
N PHE A 99 -6.93 6.54 3.75
CA PHE A 99 -6.02 7.44 4.45
C PHE A 99 -4.57 7.28 3.99
N LEU A 100 -4.00 6.08 4.07
CA LEU A 100 -2.59 5.84 3.70
C LEU A 100 -2.37 5.85 2.19
N TRP A 101 -3.25 5.22 1.40
CA TRP A 101 -3.04 5.11 -0.04
C TRP A 101 -3.39 6.38 -0.82
N ILE A 102 -4.42 7.13 -0.41
CA ILE A 102 -4.85 8.34 -1.13
C ILE A 102 -4.49 9.59 -0.34
N GLY A 103 -4.89 9.64 0.94
CA GLY A 103 -4.71 10.82 1.79
C GLY A 103 -3.24 11.23 1.92
N ILE A 104 -2.33 10.28 2.20
CA ILE A 104 -0.91 10.59 2.40
C ILE A 104 -0.22 11.06 1.11
N PRO A 105 -0.37 10.43 -0.07
CA PRO A 105 0.19 10.97 -1.30
C PRO A 105 -0.37 12.35 -1.66
N VAL A 106 -1.68 12.58 -1.49
CA VAL A 106 -2.30 13.89 -1.75
C VAL A 106 -1.75 14.94 -0.80
N LEU A 107 -1.67 14.65 0.51
CA LEU A 107 -1.03 15.54 1.47
C LEU A 107 0.45 15.74 1.15
N GLY A 108 1.12 14.71 0.67
CA GLY A 108 2.52 14.77 0.31
C GLY A 108 2.81 15.66 -0.90
N LEU A 109 1.85 15.77 -1.82
CA LEU A 109 1.90 16.71 -2.93
C LEU A 109 1.96 18.18 -2.44
N PHE A 110 1.17 18.52 -1.42
CA PHE A 110 1.06 19.89 -0.93
C PHE A 110 2.10 20.24 0.15
N PHE A 111 2.44 19.28 1.02
CA PHE A 111 3.24 19.51 2.22
C PHE A 111 4.59 18.77 2.22
N GLY A 112 4.92 18.03 1.15
CA GLY A 112 6.16 17.27 1.03
C GLY A 112 6.12 15.93 1.77
N ASP A 113 7.18 15.56 2.49
CA ASP A 113 7.24 14.24 3.13
C ASP A 113 6.46 14.18 4.47
N VAL A 114 5.13 14.11 4.36
CA VAL A 114 4.20 14.06 5.50
C VAL A 114 4.27 12.71 6.23
N TYR A 115 4.42 11.61 5.48
CA TYR A 115 4.47 10.25 6.03
C TYR A 115 5.60 10.08 7.03
N SER A 116 6.76 10.65 6.72
CA SER A 116 7.92 10.57 7.59
C SER A 116 7.68 11.13 9.00
N LYS A 117 6.73 12.06 9.16
CA LYS A 117 6.44 12.69 10.45
C LYS A 117 5.75 11.76 11.44
N PHE A 118 5.08 10.70 10.97
CA PHE A 118 4.35 9.76 11.82
C PHE A 118 4.62 8.28 11.47
N ASN A 119 5.66 7.98 10.68
CA ASN A 119 5.99 6.60 10.32
C ASN A 119 6.22 5.72 11.58
N PRO A 120 5.37 4.71 11.85
CA PRO A 120 5.48 3.87 13.04
C PRO A 120 6.71 2.96 13.05
N LEU A 121 7.29 2.65 11.89
CA LEU A 121 8.42 1.74 11.76
C LEU A 121 9.78 2.41 12.03
N ASN A 122 9.79 3.73 12.18
CA ASN A 122 11.01 4.51 12.38
C ASN A 122 11.50 4.55 13.84
N LEU A 123 11.02 3.63 14.69
CA LEU A 123 11.45 3.52 16.09
C LEU A 123 12.84 2.89 16.26
N LEU A 124 13.40 2.29 15.20
CA LEU A 124 14.54 1.35 15.29
C LEU A 124 15.87 1.84 14.69
N ASN A 125 16.00 3.03 14.08
CA ASN A 125 17.24 3.41 13.38
C ASN A 125 17.50 4.93 13.35
N ASN A 126 18.74 5.39 13.66
CA ASN A 126 18.99 6.77 14.16
C ASN A 126 19.85 7.77 13.36
N ASN A 127 20.56 7.44 12.27
CA ASN A 127 21.42 8.43 11.57
C ASN A 127 21.12 8.56 10.06
N SER A 128 20.82 9.76 9.52
CA SER A 128 21.04 10.21 8.10
C SER A 128 20.18 11.43 7.65
N PRO A 129 20.56 12.13 6.54
CA PRO A 129 20.01 13.44 6.14
C PRO A 129 18.67 13.42 5.37
N LYS A 130 17.99 14.58 5.33
CA LYS A 130 16.67 14.81 4.71
C LYS A 130 16.71 14.90 3.16
N PRO A 131 15.68 14.41 2.45
CA PRO A 131 15.53 14.63 1.01
C PRO A 131 15.21 16.09 0.67
N SER A 132 15.67 16.56 -0.49
CA SER A 132 15.55 17.95 -0.94
C SER A 132 14.27 18.25 -1.73
N SER A 133 13.65 17.27 -2.42
CA SER A 133 12.37 17.49 -3.12
C SER A 133 11.60 16.19 -3.42
N VAL A 134 10.26 16.28 -3.47
CA VAL A 134 9.34 15.15 -3.73
C VAL A 134 8.64 15.29 -5.11
N TYR A 135 8.88 16.39 -5.84
CA TYR A 135 8.15 16.73 -7.07
C TYR A 135 8.24 15.65 -8.16
N MET A 136 9.39 15.01 -8.30
CA MET A 136 9.57 13.93 -9.27
C MET A 136 8.65 12.74 -8.99
N ALA A 137 8.53 12.34 -7.72
CA ALA A 137 7.64 11.26 -7.30
C ALA A 137 6.17 11.65 -7.51
N SER A 138 5.82 12.91 -7.24
CA SER A 138 4.47 13.44 -7.48
C SER A 138 4.07 13.39 -8.96
N VAL A 139 4.97 13.76 -9.88
CA VAL A 139 4.70 13.71 -11.32
C VAL A 139 4.49 12.27 -11.79
N LEU A 140 5.32 11.33 -11.33
CA LEU A 140 5.16 9.91 -11.65
C LEU A 140 3.84 9.34 -11.11
N PHE A 141 3.44 9.72 -9.91
CA PHE A 141 2.16 9.32 -9.32
C PHE A 141 0.95 9.86 -10.11
N LEU A 142 1.01 11.11 -10.54
CA LEU A 142 -0.04 11.69 -11.41
C LEU A 142 -0.10 10.98 -12.76
N GLY A 143 1.05 10.63 -13.34
CA GLY A 143 1.10 9.84 -14.57
C GLY A 143 0.48 8.45 -14.40
N LEU A 144 0.77 7.77 -13.28
CA LEU A 144 0.20 6.47 -12.95
C LEU A 144 -1.32 6.54 -12.77
N THR A 145 -1.81 7.48 -11.97
CA THR A 145 -3.25 7.63 -11.69
C THR A 145 -4.03 8.05 -12.93
N TRP A 146 -3.45 8.90 -13.78
CA TRP A 146 -4.02 9.21 -15.09
C TRP A 146 -4.11 7.97 -15.99
N PHE A 147 -3.03 7.18 -16.07
CA PHE A 147 -3.02 5.96 -16.88
C PHE A 147 -4.08 4.96 -16.42
N GLU A 148 -4.23 4.76 -15.10
CA GLU A 148 -5.27 3.89 -14.54
C GLU A 148 -6.69 4.39 -14.86
N LEU A 149 -6.94 5.70 -14.78
CA LEU A 149 -8.27 6.28 -15.03
C LEU A 149 -8.67 6.27 -16.51
N VAL A 150 -7.71 6.43 -17.41
CA VAL A 150 -7.95 6.49 -18.86
C VAL A 150 -8.00 5.09 -19.47
N TRP A 151 -7.19 4.16 -18.97
CA TRP A 151 -7.15 2.79 -19.45
C TRP A 151 -8.20 1.93 -18.72
N ARG A 152 -9.45 2.00 -19.19
CA ARG A 152 -10.52 1.06 -18.81
C ARG A 152 -10.38 -0.29 -19.50
#